data_AF-A0A535CNA3-F1
#
_entry.id   AF-A0A535CNA3-F1
#
_cell.length_a   1.000
_cell.length_b   1.000
_cell.length_c   1.000
_cell.angle_alpha   90.00
_cell.angle_beta   90.00
_cell.angle_gamma   90.00
#
_symmetry.space_group_name_H-M   'P 1'
#
loop_
_entity.id
_entity.type
_entity.pdbx_description
1 polymer ?
#
loop_
_entity_poly.entity_id
_entity_poly.type
_entity_poly.pdbx_seq_one_letter_code
_entity_poly.pdbx_strand_id
1 'polypeptide(L)'
;MARRTAEALVRLATPQTEWGDVYKNQLAQISQQRSGVKLLAFSIENPDNTLTSLSEIAPDPVAEAQWILERLQVFLRKTVFLLRGAFTEELSRELLAQLPQQSSQRQAELVVGDATRIFCHQVVLQRLAARGINIRVADPIRILALTINPYTPDYHCTPQRLMDALLKEMPAEHPPIIDVISGLRE
;
A
#
# COMPACT_ATOMS: atom_id res chain seq x y z
N MET A 1 -10.60 -9.52 -16.07
CA MET A 1 -10.24 -8.17 -15.58
C MET A 1 -10.72 -7.94 -14.16
N ALA A 2 -12.03 -7.96 -13.88
CA ALA A 2 -12.62 -7.66 -12.56
C ALA A 2 -12.01 -8.40 -11.35
N ARG A 3 -11.73 -9.70 -11.46
CA ARG A 3 -11.19 -10.51 -10.36
C ARG A 3 -9.77 -10.09 -9.91
N ARG A 4 -8.92 -9.67 -10.86
CA ARG A 4 -7.54 -9.23 -10.56
C ARG A 4 -7.53 -7.86 -9.87
N THR A 5 -8.42 -6.96 -10.26
CA THR A 5 -8.58 -5.64 -9.62
C THR A 5 -9.14 -5.78 -8.21
N ALA A 6 -10.13 -6.66 -8.01
CA ALA A 6 -10.68 -6.96 -6.70
C ALA A 6 -9.63 -7.50 -5.72
N GLU A 7 -8.75 -8.42 -6.14
CA GLU A 7 -7.69 -8.96 -5.28
C GLU A 7 -6.66 -7.90 -4.84
N ALA A 8 -6.32 -6.95 -5.72
CA ALA A 8 -5.42 -5.85 -5.36
C ALA A 8 -6.08 -4.86 -4.40
N LEU A 9 -7.36 -4.52 -4.63
CA LEU A 9 -8.12 -3.68 -3.71
C LEU A 9 -8.29 -4.34 -2.36
N VAL A 10 -8.58 -5.64 -2.28
CA VAL A 10 -8.64 -6.38 -1.02
C VAL A 10 -7.31 -6.28 -0.26
N ARG A 11 -6.15 -6.43 -0.92
CA ARG A 11 -4.84 -6.28 -0.25
C ARG A 11 -4.58 -4.88 0.30
N LEU A 12 -5.14 -3.84 -0.33
CA LEU A 12 -4.92 -2.44 0.02
C LEU A 12 -6.04 -1.83 0.88
N ALA A 13 -7.20 -2.49 0.97
CA ALA A 13 -8.41 -1.98 1.64
C ALA A 13 -8.88 -2.86 2.81
N THR A 14 -8.40 -4.11 2.94
CA THR A 14 -8.67 -4.90 4.15
C THR A 14 -7.93 -4.26 5.31
N PRO A 15 -8.55 -4.08 6.49
CA PRO A 15 -7.88 -3.56 7.67
C PRO A 15 -6.67 -4.44 8.02
N GLN A 16 -5.49 -3.94 7.67
CA GLN A 16 -4.19 -4.49 8.04
C GLN A 16 -3.83 -3.92 9.42
N THR A 17 -4.64 -4.23 10.43
CA THR A 17 -4.51 -3.68 11.80
C THR A 17 -3.13 -3.90 12.41
N GLU A 18 -2.40 -4.94 11.99
CA GLU A 18 -1.05 -5.24 12.47
C GLU A 18 -0.02 -4.14 12.11
N TRP A 19 -0.12 -3.53 10.92
CA TRP A 19 0.90 -2.58 10.47
C TRP A 19 0.66 -1.15 10.95
N GLY A 20 -0.59 -0.77 11.24
CA GLY A 20 -0.92 0.57 11.71
C GLY A 20 -0.19 0.93 13.02
N ASP A 21 -0.27 0.05 14.01
CA ASP A 21 0.35 0.27 15.32
C ASP A 21 1.87 0.10 15.26
N VAL A 22 2.37 -0.91 14.54
CA VAL A 22 3.81 -1.12 14.34
C VAL A 22 4.45 0.08 13.65
N TYR A 23 3.84 0.60 12.58
CA TYR A 23 4.34 1.76 11.84
C TYR A 23 4.38 3.01 12.73
N LYS A 24 3.31 3.28 13.50
CA LYS A 24 3.25 4.43 14.42
C LYS A 24 4.28 4.33 15.55
N ASN A 25 4.38 3.16 16.18
CA ASN A 25 5.30 2.95 17.31
C ASN A 25 6.76 3.08 16.87
N GLN A 26 7.13 2.46 15.74
CA GLN A 26 8.49 2.53 15.21
C GLN A 26 8.85 3.96 14.76
N LEU A 27 7.92 4.66 14.09
CA LEU A 27 8.15 6.06 13.76
C LEU A 27 8.28 6.96 14.99
N ALA A 28 7.46 6.75 16.03
CA ALA A 28 7.52 7.55 17.25
C ALA A 28 8.87 7.39 17.97
N GLN A 29 9.40 6.17 18.08
CA GLN A 29 10.73 5.91 18.65
C GLN A 29 11.84 6.66 17.90
N ILE A 30 11.75 6.73 16.58
CA ILE A 30 12.78 7.36 15.74
C ILE A 30 12.61 8.86 15.64
N SER A 31 11.39 9.39 15.63
CA SER A 31 11.13 10.83 15.70
C SER A 31 11.72 11.47 16.95
N GLN A 32 11.83 10.73 18.06
CA GLN A 32 12.49 11.18 19.27
C GLN A 32 14.03 11.17 19.19
N GLN A 33 14.62 10.39 18.29
CA GLN A 33 16.08 10.16 18.25
C GLN A 33 16.78 10.75 17.02
N ARG A 34 16.15 10.77 15.84
CA ARG A 34 16.78 11.11 14.56
C ARG A 34 15.77 11.72 13.56
N SER A 35 15.84 13.04 13.36
CA SER A 35 15.12 13.70 12.27
C SER A 35 15.74 13.31 10.91
N GLY A 36 14.91 13.00 9.91
CA GLY A 36 15.37 12.74 8.52
C GLY A 36 15.51 11.28 8.08
N VAL A 37 15.08 10.30 8.89
CA VAL A 37 15.05 8.90 8.44
C VAL A 37 13.98 8.70 7.35
N LYS A 38 14.32 8.00 6.26
CA LYS A 38 13.41 7.69 5.14
C LYS A 38 12.99 6.22 5.11
N LEU A 39 13.96 5.32 5.22
CA LEU A 39 13.74 3.87 5.25
C LEU A 39 14.16 3.29 6.59
N LEU A 40 13.38 2.32 7.05
CA LEU A 40 13.62 1.55 8.25
C LEU A 40 13.50 0.08 7.93
N ALA A 41 14.33 -0.76 8.52
CA ALA A 41 14.23 -2.20 8.41
C ALA A 41 14.34 -2.84 9.79
N PHE A 42 13.50 -3.82 10.06
CA PHE A 42 13.55 -4.66 11.26
C PHE A 42 13.00 -6.07 10.97
N SER A 43 13.29 -7.01 11.86
CA SER A 43 12.69 -8.36 11.80
C SER A 43 11.42 -8.39 12.65
N ILE A 44 10.37 -9.04 12.14
CA ILE A 44 9.12 -9.19 12.89
C ILE A 44 9.28 -10.01 14.17
N GLU A 45 10.26 -10.91 14.21
CA GLU A 45 10.53 -11.78 15.37
C GLU A 45 11.22 -11.01 16.50
N ASN A 46 11.89 -9.89 16.19
CA ASN A 46 12.55 -9.06 17.20
C ASN A 46 12.62 -7.59 16.73
N PRO A 47 11.53 -6.81 16.89
CA PRO A 47 11.42 -5.46 16.34
C PRO A 47 12.46 -4.49 16.91
N ASP A 48 12.80 -4.63 18.20
CA ASP A 48 13.65 -3.68 18.92
C ASP A 48 15.15 -3.88 18.66
N ASN A 49 15.56 -5.08 18.21
CA ASN A 49 16.97 -5.47 18.21
C ASN A 49 17.65 -5.33 16.83
N THR A 50 16.92 -4.95 15.77
CA THR A 50 17.48 -4.90 14.40
C THR A 50 17.03 -3.70 13.59
N LEU A 51 16.68 -2.60 14.26
CA LEU A 51 16.35 -1.34 13.62
C LEU A 51 17.58 -0.76 12.91
N THR A 52 17.59 -0.91 11.58
CA THR A 52 18.54 -0.21 10.71
C THR A 52 17.79 0.86 9.92
N SER A 53 18.44 2.00 9.71
CA SER A 53 17.81 3.16 9.09
C SER A 53 18.68 3.72 7.96
N LEU A 54 18.03 4.20 6.90
CA LEU A 54 18.63 5.08 5.91
C LEU A 54 18.03 6.48 6.09
N SER A 55 18.87 7.45 6.44
CA SER A 55 18.53 8.87 6.58
C SER A 55 18.96 9.66 5.34
N GLU A 56 18.12 10.60 4.89
CA GLU A 56 18.30 11.30 3.61
C GLU A 56 19.38 12.39 3.63
N ILE A 57 20.10 12.47 2.50
CA ILE A 57 20.67 13.72 1.95
C ILE A 57 19.91 14.10 0.65
N ALA A 58 19.30 13.16 -0.08
CA ALA A 58 18.40 13.38 -1.24
C ALA A 58 17.66 12.07 -1.62
N PRO A 59 16.52 12.12 -2.35
CA PRO A 59 15.87 10.93 -2.88
C PRO A 59 16.70 10.28 -4.01
N ASP A 60 17.17 9.07 -3.78
CA ASP A 60 17.91 8.25 -4.75
C ASP A 60 17.29 6.84 -4.79
N PRO A 61 16.40 6.57 -5.77
CA PRO A 61 15.74 5.28 -5.91
C PRO A 61 16.68 4.09 -6.06
N VAL A 62 17.88 4.31 -6.63
CA VAL A 62 18.89 3.26 -6.82
C VAL A 62 19.48 2.88 -5.47
N ALA A 63 19.93 3.87 -4.70
CA ALA A 63 20.48 3.66 -3.36
C ALA A 63 19.43 3.05 -2.41
N GLU A 64 18.18 3.49 -2.49
CA GLU A 64 17.07 2.92 -1.72
C GLU A 64 16.82 1.45 -2.05
N ALA A 65 16.79 1.10 -3.34
CA ALA A 65 16.63 -0.29 -3.77
C ALA A 65 17.79 -1.17 -3.32
N GLN A 66 19.03 -0.70 -3.50
CA GLN A 66 20.24 -1.40 -3.05
C GLN A 66 20.20 -1.66 -1.55
N TRP A 67 19.88 -0.63 -0.76
CA TRP A 67 19.79 -0.73 0.69
C TRP A 67 18.75 -1.77 1.14
N ILE A 68 17.56 -1.78 0.51
CA ILE A 68 16.54 -2.80 0.78
C ILE A 68 17.07 -4.21 0.47
N LEU A 69 17.73 -4.38 -0.67
CA LEU A 69 18.21 -5.68 -1.14
C LEU A 69 19.36 -6.22 -0.29
N GLU A 70 20.30 -5.38 0.14
CA GLU A 70 21.36 -5.76 1.07
C GLU A 70 20.76 -6.28 2.38
N ARG A 71 19.74 -5.60 2.92
CA ARG A 71 19.07 -6.03 4.15
C ARG A 71 18.25 -7.29 3.97
N LEU A 72 17.59 -7.46 2.83
CA LEU A 72 16.95 -8.73 2.47
C LEU A 72 17.91 -9.93 2.48
N GLN A 73 19.21 -9.71 2.25
CA GLN A 73 20.20 -10.78 2.32
C GLN A 73 20.66 -11.08 3.75
N VAL A 74 20.78 -10.04 4.59
CA VAL A 74 21.21 -10.15 5.99
C VAL A 74 20.13 -10.80 6.85
N PHE A 75 18.86 -10.43 6.64
CA PHE A 75 17.74 -10.98 7.38
C PHE A 75 17.33 -12.35 6.81
N LEU A 76 17.62 -13.41 7.57
CA LEU A 76 17.37 -14.79 7.13
C LEU A 76 15.87 -15.13 7.05
N ARG A 77 14.98 -14.42 7.76
CA ARG A 77 13.52 -14.62 7.74
C ARG A 77 12.73 -13.32 8.01
N LYS A 78 11.58 -13.19 7.33
CA LYS A 78 10.54 -12.13 7.45
C LYS A 78 11.04 -10.75 7.87
N THR A 79 11.53 -10.00 6.88
CA THR A 79 11.97 -8.61 7.05
C THR A 79 10.82 -7.65 6.79
N VAL A 80 10.73 -6.60 7.60
CA VAL A 80 9.79 -5.51 7.40
C VAL A 80 10.59 -4.26 7.08
N PHE A 81 10.18 -3.56 6.04
CA PHE A 81 10.70 -2.26 5.66
C PHE A 81 9.63 -1.20 5.84
N LEU A 82 9.90 -0.11 6.54
CA LEU A 82 9.00 1.06 6.58
C LEU A 82 9.54 2.14 5.67
N LEU A 83 8.68 2.62 4.78
CA LEU A 83 8.94 3.75 3.91
C LEU A 83 8.12 4.94 4.38
N ARG A 84 8.80 6.03 4.80
CA ARG A 84 8.13 7.29 5.17
C ARG A 84 7.70 8.11 3.96
N GLY A 85 8.45 8.00 2.87
CA GLY A 85 8.17 8.67 1.62
C GLY A 85 7.11 7.94 0.78
N ALA A 86 7.14 8.23 -0.51
CA ALA A 86 6.30 7.59 -1.50
C ALA A 86 7.00 6.37 -2.11
N PHE A 87 6.23 5.34 -2.41
CA PHE A 87 6.68 4.22 -3.23
C PHE A 87 6.46 4.56 -4.70
N THR A 88 7.52 5.04 -5.36
CA THR A 88 7.43 5.58 -6.74
C THR A 88 7.70 4.53 -7.81
N GLU A 89 7.41 4.89 -9.07
CA GLU A 89 7.68 4.01 -10.21
C GLU A 89 9.18 3.74 -10.35
N GLU A 90 10.04 4.74 -10.12
CA GLU A 90 11.49 4.63 -10.19
C GLU A 90 12.01 3.62 -9.16
N LEU A 91 11.61 3.73 -7.89
CA LEU A 91 12.01 2.78 -6.85
C LEU A 91 11.53 1.36 -7.18
N SER A 92 10.30 1.24 -7.66
CA SER A 92 9.73 -0.05 -8.05
C SER A 92 10.47 -0.70 -9.23
N ARG A 93 10.93 0.12 -10.19
CA ARG A 93 11.72 -0.30 -11.34
C ARG A 93 13.09 -0.80 -10.89
N GLU A 94 13.76 -0.06 -10.02
CA GLU A 94 15.07 -0.41 -9.48
C GLU A 94 15.03 -1.71 -8.68
N LEU A 95 14.03 -1.85 -7.79
CA LEU A 95 13.81 -3.11 -7.07
C LEU A 95 13.60 -4.28 -8.03
N LEU A 96 12.76 -4.13 -9.06
CA LEU A 96 12.56 -5.20 -10.04
C LEU A 96 13.77 -5.45 -10.94
N ALA A 97 14.62 -4.46 -11.20
CA ALA A 97 15.83 -4.66 -11.99
C ALA A 97 16.86 -5.51 -11.24
N GLN A 98 16.95 -5.31 -9.93
CA GLN A 98 18.00 -5.89 -9.08
C GLN A 98 17.53 -7.16 -8.32
N LEU A 99 16.22 -7.38 -8.18
CA LEU A 99 15.67 -8.59 -7.57
C LEU A 99 15.95 -9.85 -8.42
N PRO A 100 16.40 -10.95 -7.80
CA PRO A 100 16.51 -12.25 -8.47
C PRO A 100 15.18 -12.66 -9.11
N GLN A 101 15.24 -13.33 -10.27
CA GLN A 101 14.05 -13.79 -10.98
C GLN A 101 13.35 -14.98 -10.28
N GLN A 102 14.08 -15.73 -9.46
CA GLN A 102 13.53 -16.86 -8.70
C GLN A 102 13.12 -16.41 -7.30
N SER A 103 11.94 -16.87 -6.85
CA SER A 103 11.48 -16.64 -5.48
C SER A 103 12.44 -17.34 -4.52
N SER A 104 13.34 -16.58 -3.91
CA SER A 104 14.00 -17.06 -2.70
C SER A 104 12.93 -17.28 -1.64
N GLN A 105 13.09 -18.25 -0.75
CA GLN A 105 12.15 -18.50 0.37
C GLN A 105 11.98 -17.30 1.32
N ARG A 106 12.64 -16.18 1.02
CA ARG A 106 12.63 -14.93 1.75
C ARG A 106 11.40 -14.14 1.35
N GLN A 107 10.57 -13.85 2.34
CA GLN A 107 9.44 -12.95 2.22
C GLN A 107 9.75 -11.69 3.02
N ALA A 108 9.45 -10.54 2.43
CA ALA A 108 9.52 -9.27 3.10
C ALA A 108 8.28 -8.42 2.83
N GLU A 109 8.04 -7.50 3.74
CA GLU A 109 6.93 -6.57 3.68
C GLU A 109 7.47 -5.14 3.64
N LEU A 110 7.18 -4.41 2.57
CA LEU A 110 7.47 -2.99 2.47
C LEU A 110 6.19 -2.22 2.78
N VAL A 111 6.16 -1.61 3.96
CA VAL A 111 5.02 -0.88 4.52
C VAL A 111 5.18 0.61 4.21
N VAL A 112 4.22 1.15 3.48
CA VAL A 112 4.09 2.59 3.19
C VAL A 112 3.10 3.20 4.19
N GLY A 113 3.24 4.48 4.51
CA GLY A 113 2.37 5.13 5.50
C GLY A 113 0.88 5.06 5.15
N ASP A 114 0.53 5.31 3.88
CA ASP A 114 -0.84 5.24 3.39
C ASP A 114 -0.87 4.85 1.91
N ALA A 115 -2.03 4.43 1.41
CA ALA A 115 -2.17 3.97 0.03
C ALA A 115 -2.09 5.09 -1.03
N THR A 116 -2.27 6.37 -0.68
CA THR A 116 -2.12 7.50 -1.61
C THR A 116 -0.66 7.77 -1.98
N ARG A 117 0.28 7.19 -1.23
CA ARG A 117 1.74 7.29 -1.48
C ARG A 117 2.29 6.21 -2.40
N ILE A 118 1.44 5.38 -3.01
CA ILE A 118 1.85 4.33 -3.94
C ILE A 118 1.63 4.84 -5.37
N PHE A 119 2.72 5.10 -6.09
CA PHE A 119 2.71 5.61 -7.46
C PHE A 119 3.32 4.58 -8.42
N CYS A 120 2.70 3.40 -8.50
CA CYS A 120 3.11 2.39 -9.47
C CYS A 120 1.92 1.55 -9.94
N HIS A 121 2.05 0.93 -11.12
CA HIS A 121 0.99 0.14 -11.71
C HIS A 121 0.77 -1.18 -10.95
N GLN A 122 -0.48 -1.65 -10.86
CA GLN A 122 -0.83 -2.91 -10.17
C GLN A 122 0.03 -4.11 -10.60
N VAL A 123 0.37 -4.18 -11.89
CA VAL A 123 1.23 -5.25 -12.45
C VAL A 123 2.61 -5.26 -11.79
N VAL A 124 3.15 -4.10 -11.43
CA VAL A 124 4.45 -3.96 -10.74
C VAL A 124 4.35 -4.54 -9.32
N LEU A 125 3.30 -4.19 -8.58
CA LEU A 125 3.03 -4.73 -7.24
C LEU A 125 2.93 -6.26 -7.26
N GLN A 126 2.26 -6.82 -8.27
CA GLN A 126 2.14 -8.28 -8.45
C GLN A 126 3.49 -8.94 -8.75
N ARG A 127 4.33 -8.30 -9.58
CA ARG A 127 5.68 -8.80 -9.89
C ARG A 127 6.60 -8.77 -8.68
N LEU A 128 6.54 -7.71 -7.87
CA LEU A 128 7.28 -7.62 -6.62
C LEU A 128 6.85 -8.71 -5.63
N ALA A 129 5.54 -8.91 -5.47
CA ALA A 129 5.00 -9.96 -4.61
C ALA A 129 5.43 -11.36 -5.06
N ALA A 130 5.43 -11.62 -6.37
CA ALA A 130 5.93 -12.87 -6.94
C ALA A 130 7.44 -13.08 -6.69
N ARG A 131 8.20 -12.01 -6.45
CA ARG A 131 9.62 -12.02 -6.11
C ARG A 131 9.89 -11.88 -4.60
N GLY A 132 8.86 -12.05 -3.77
CA GLY A 132 8.99 -12.10 -2.31
C GLY A 132 8.88 -10.77 -1.58
N ILE A 133 8.60 -9.65 -2.27
CA ILE A 133 8.34 -8.35 -1.63
C ILE A 133 6.86 -8.01 -1.72
N ASN A 134 6.16 -8.05 -0.58
CA ASN A 134 4.78 -7.61 -0.48
C ASN A 134 4.71 -6.15 -0.09
N ILE A 135 4.05 -5.33 -0.90
CA ILE A 135 3.77 -3.93 -0.54
C ILE A 135 2.52 -3.89 0.35
N ARG A 136 2.64 -3.24 1.51
CA ARG A 136 1.59 -3.02 2.50
C ARG A 136 1.43 -1.54 2.77
N VAL A 137 0.31 -1.19 3.39
CA VAL A 137 0.02 0.18 3.83
C VAL A 137 -0.36 0.16 5.32
N ALA A 138 0.15 1.10 6.08
CA ALA A 138 -0.19 1.24 7.50
C ALA A 138 -1.60 1.83 7.66
N ASP A 139 -1.99 2.77 6.80
CA ASP A 139 -3.34 3.33 6.72
C ASP A 139 -4.00 2.99 5.37
N PRO A 140 -4.85 1.95 5.32
CA PRO A 140 -5.53 1.54 4.09
C PRO A 140 -6.68 2.50 3.76
N ILE A 141 -6.85 2.76 2.46
CA ILE A 141 -8.03 3.49 1.98
C ILE A 141 -9.25 2.59 2.10
N ARG A 142 -10.23 3.01 2.93
CA ARG A 142 -11.48 2.28 3.13
C ARG A 142 -12.53 2.75 2.11
N ILE A 143 -12.56 2.11 0.95
CA ILE A 143 -13.59 2.34 -0.07
C ILE A 143 -14.63 1.24 -0.02
N LEU A 144 -15.91 1.63 0.06
CA LEU A 144 -17.04 0.79 -0.28
C LEU A 144 -17.46 1.11 -1.71
N ALA A 145 -17.29 0.15 -2.62
CA ALA A 145 -17.72 0.30 -4.02
C ALA A 145 -19.03 -0.47 -4.24
N LEU A 146 -20.08 0.25 -4.65
CA LEU A 146 -21.34 -0.34 -5.09
C LEU A 146 -21.42 -0.26 -6.61
N THR A 147 -21.52 -1.43 -7.26
CA THR A 147 -21.71 -1.49 -8.72
C THR A 147 -23.09 -2.05 -9.02
N ILE A 148 -23.86 -1.35 -9.83
CA ILE A 148 -25.07 -1.91 -10.43
C ILE A 148 -24.79 -2.28 -11.89
N ASN A 149 -25.49 -3.28 -12.41
CA ASN A 149 -25.60 -3.46 -13.86
C ASN A 149 -26.86 -2.68 -14.31
N PRO A 150 -26.72 -1.50 -14.92
CA PRO A 150 -27.83 -0.58 -15.10
C PRO A 150 -28.76 -0.96 -16.27
N TYR A 151 -28.45 -2.02 -17.02
CA TYR A 151 -29.21 -2.42 -18.20
C TYR A 151 -29.77 -3.83 -18.05
N THR A 152 -31.09 -3.90 -17.91
CA THR A 152 -31.90 -5.06 -18.28
C THR A 152 -32.96 -4.61 -19.29
N PRO A 153 -33.57 -5.52 -20.07
CA PRO A 153 -34.65 -5.16 -21.00
C PRO A 153 -35.80 -4.39 -20.34
N ASP A 154 -36.04 -4.66 -19.06
CA ASP A 154 -37.16 -4.13 -18.29
C ASP A 154 -36.78 -2.94 -17.38
N TYR A 155 -35.50 -2.61 -17.26
CA TYR A 155 -35.05 -1.56 -16.35
C TYR A 155 -33.78 -0.86 -16.83
N HIS A 156 -33.87 0.48 -16.83
CA HIS A 156 -32.76 1.38 -17.05
C HIS A 156 -32.48 2.16 -15.76
N CYS A 157 -31.32 1.91 -15.16
CA CYS A 157 -30.85 2.69 -14.02
C CYS A 157 -29.90 3.78 -14.50
N THR A 158 -30.32 5.03 -14.46
CA THR A 158 -29.39 6.15 -14.67
C THR A 158 -28.51 6.34 -13.43
N PRO A 159 -27.26 6.85 -13.58
CA PRO A 159 -26.40 7.14 -12.43
C PRO A 159 -27.09 8.02 -11.38
N GLN A 160 -27.85 9.02 -11.83
CA GLN A 160 -28.60 9.91 -10.95
C GLN A 160 -29.71 9.20 -10.18
N ARG A 161 -30.44 8.27 -10.82
CA ARG A 161 -31.49 7.49 -10.16
C ARG A 161 -30.93 6.54 -9.10
N LEU A 162 -29.77 5.94 -9.36
CA LEU A 162 -29.06 5.15 -8.35
C LEU A 162 -28.66 6.04 -7.17
N MET A 163 -28.09 7.21 -7.46
CA MET A 163 -27.60 8.11 -6.43
C MET A 163 -28.73 8.62 -5.53
N ASP A 164 -29.84 9.07 -6.12
CA ASP A 164 -31.00 9.56 -5.38
C ASP A 164 -31.60 8.47 -4.49
N ALA A 165 -31.67 7.23 -5.01
CA ALA A 165 -32.12 6.08 -4.25
C ALA A 165 -31.16 5.74 -3.10
N LEU A 166 -29.86 5.79 -3.36
CA LEU A 166 -28.84 5.52 -2.34
C LEU A 166 -28.88 6.59 -1.24
N LEU A 167 -28.86 7.88 -1.57
CA LEU A 167 -28.94 8.98 -0.60
C LEU A 167 -30.21 8.93 0.24
N LYS A 168 -31.34 8.51 -0.34
CA LYS A 168 -32.60 8.37 0.40
C LYS A 168 -32.55 7.27 1.48
N GLU A 169 -31.86 6.18 1.20
CA GLU A 169 -31.76 5.03 2.13
C GLU A 169 -30.60 5.16 3.12
N MET A 170 -29.69 6.11 2.90
CA MET A 170 -28.53 6.34 3.77
C MET A 170 -28.93 7.16 5.01
N PRO A 171 -28.30 6.90 6.17
CA PRO A 171 -28.44 7.74 7.35
C PRO A 171 -27.88 9.15 7.09
N ALA A 172 -28.37 10.15 7.84
CA ALA A 172 -27.93 11.55 7.71
C ALA A 172 -26.41 11.73 7.90
N GLU A 173 -25.80 10.91 8.75
CA GLU A 173 -24.34 10.79 8.83
C GLU A 173 -23.87 9.62 7.96
N HIS A 174 -23.26 9.95 6.82
CA HIS A 174 -22.66 8.97 5.91
C HIS A 174 -21.28 9.45 5.43
N PRO A 175 -20.38 8.55 5.01
CA PRO A 175 -19.14 8.94 4.34
C PRO A 175 -19.43 9.66 3.00
N PRO A 176 -18.48 10.44 2.46
CA PRO A 176 -18.67 11.10 1.16
C PRO A 176 -18.91 10.06 0.06
N ILE A 177 -19.91 10.31 -0.77
CA ILE A 177 -20.28 9.45 -1.90
C ILE A 177 -19.84 10.11 -3.19
N ILE A 178 -19.13 9.36 -4.03
CA ILE A 178 -18.63 9.83 -5.32
C ILE A 178 -19.28 9.00 -6.41
N ASP A 179 -20.00 9.64 -7.33
CA ASP A 179 -20.31 9.02 -8.61
C ASP A 179 -19.05 9.10 -9.48
N VAL A 180 -18.47 7.95 -9.84
CA VAL A 180 -17.25 7.93 -10.67
C VAL A 180 -17.49 8.52 -12.06
N ILE A 181 -18.74 8.52 -12.55
CA ILE A 181 -19.11 9.11 -13.84
C ILE A 181 -19.39 10.60 -13.71
N SER A 182 -20.13 11.01 -12.67
CA SER A 182 -20.63 12.39 -12.53
C SER A 182 -19.83 13.27 -11.56
N GLY A 183 -18.88 12.71 -10.80
CA GLY A 183 -18.04 13.42 -9.81
C GLY A 183 -18.56 13.40 -8.37
N LEU A 184 -17.89 14.18 -7.51
CA LEU A 184 -18.22 14.35 -6.09
C LEU A 184 -19.51 15.18 -5.93
N ARG A 185 -20.39 14.76 -5.03
CA ARG A 185 -21.53 15.56 -4.55
C ARG A 185 -21.50 15.61 -3.03
N GLU A 186 -21.59 16.82 -2.48
CA GLU A 186 -21.66 17.09 -1.04
C GLU A 186 -23.10 17.03 -0.54
#